data_AF-A0A2P5C7U4-F1
#
_entry.id   AF-A0A2P5C7U4-F1
#
_cell.length_a   1.000
_cell.length_b   1.000
_cell.length_c   1.000
_cell.angle_alpha   90.00
_cell.angle_beta   90.00
_cell.angle_gamma   90.00
#
_symmetry.space_group_name_H-M   'P 1'
#
loop_
_entity.id
_entity.type
_entity.pdbx_description
1 polymer ?
#
loop_
_entity_poly.entity_id
_entity_poly.type
_entity_poly.pdbx_seq_one_letter_code
_entity_poly.pdbx_strand_id
1 'polypeptide(L)'
;MAVIPEQVVETVEEIMRTYKSLPPRPTIEEVEAAKSVIKTVDTEEQLKLDEISNQEVPKDVPRDLFSVLLDVRKTVVVFHSYEQRREARHIVELDRMFQIFDDLIQRASGLVSGDTQNQKRGNFSDPVEKIEREAVISDESLVKTKKKSREGEKVVERNVPMALERSSSAKASFYSGLV
;
A
#
# COMPACT_ATOMS: atom_id res chain seq x y z
N MET A 1 -27.54 35.36 -21.38
CA MET A 1 -26.31 34.73 -20.85
C MET A 1 -26.61 34.30 -19.44
N ALA A 2 -26.48 33.01 -19.11
CA ALA A 2 -26.61 32.59 -17.71
C ALA A 2 -25.38 33.14 -16.97
N VAL A 3 -25.62 33.94 -15.93
CA VAL A 3 -24.54 34.50 -15.10
C VAL A 3 -24.17 33.44 -14.08
N ILE A 4 -22.91 32.99 -14.08
CA ILE A 4 -22.41 32.08 -13.06
C ILE A 4 -22.34 32.88 -11.74
N PRO A 5 -22.90 32.38 -10.62
CA PRO A 5 -22.83 33.07 -9.34
C PRO A 5 -21.37 33.28 -8.91
N GLU A 6 -21.07 34.44 -8.33
CA GLU A 6 -19.72 34.79 -7.88
C GLU A 6 -19.15 33.77 -6.89
N GLN A 7 -19.98 33.24 -5.99
CA GLN A 7 -19.58 32.22 -5.02
C GLN A 7 -19.15 30.90 -5.69
N VAL A 8 -19.72 30.58 -6.86
CA VAL A 8 -19.32 29.38 -7.63
C VAL A 8 -17.93 29.59 -8.22
N VAL A 9 -17.64 30.80 -8.71
CA VAL A 9 -16.31 31.14 -9.23
C VAL A 9 -15.26 31.07 -8.11
N GLU A 10 -15.54 31.69 -6.96
CA GLU A 10 -14.66 31.66 -5.78
C GLU A 10 -14.35 30.22 -5.33
N THR A 11 -15.38 29.36 -5.27
CA THR A 11 -15.20 27.94 -4.90
C THR A 11 -14.30 27.20 -5.90
N VAL A 12 -14.49 27.42 -7.20
CA VAL A 12 -13.64 26.81 -8.25
C VAL A 12 -12.20 27.31 -8.16
N GLU A 13 -12.01 28.60 -7.91
CA GLU A 13 -10.68 29.18 -7.70
C GLU A 13 -9.98 28.56 -6.48
N GLU A 14 -10.69 28.33 -5.39
CA GLU A 14 -10.16 27.66 -4.20
C GLU A 14 -9.77 26.20 -4.48
N ILE A 15 -10.60 25.45 -5.22
CA ILE A 15 -10.27 24.09 -5.69
C ILE A 15 -8.97 24.10 -6.49
N MET A 16 -8.87 25.01 -7.47
CA MET A 16 -7.70 25.10 -8.34
C MET A 16 -6.46 25.60 -7.59
N ARG A 17 -6.61 26.49 -6.61
CA ARG A 17 -5.53 26.95 -5.75
C ARG A 17 -4.99 25.82 -4.89
N THR A 18 -5.88 24.99 -4.33
CA THR A 18 -5.53 23.81 -3.55
C THR A 18 -4.77 22.81 -4.42
N TYR A 19 -5.27 22.50 -5.61
CA TYR A 19 -4.57 21.60 -6.55
C TYR A 19 -3.18 22.14 -6.95
N LYS A 20 -3.05 23.44 -7.23
CA LYS A 20 -1.77 24.07 -7.59
C LYS A 20 -0.76 24.16 -6.44
N SER A 21 -1.17 23.88 -5.20
CA SER A 21 -0.26 23.81 -4.05
C SER A 21 0.48 22.47 -3.95
N LEU A 22 0.07 21.47 -4.73
CA LEU A 22 0.70 20.16 -4.79
C LEU A 22 2.08 20.22 -5.49
N PRO A 23 2.97 19.26 -5.21
CA PRO A 23 4.20 19.09 -5.99
C PRO A 23 3.89 18.86 -7.48
N PRO A 24 4.88 19.02 -8.37
CA PRO A 24 4.69 18.71 -9.79
C PRO A 24 4.27 17.25 -9.96
N ARG A 25 3.33 17.03 -10.88
CA ARG A 25 2.90 15.67 -11.26
C ARG A 25 4.07 14.95 -11.94
N PRO A 26 4.32 13.66 -11.59
CA PRO A 26 5.24 12.82 -12.35
C PRO A 26 4.84 12.77 -13.83
N THR A 27 5.83 12.84 -14.72
CA THR A 27 5.62 12.69 -16.16
C THR A 27 5.24 11.26 -16.51
N ILE A 28 4.59 11.07 -17.66
CA ILE A 28 4.22 9.73 -18.15
C ILE A 28 5.47 8.86 -18.30
N GLU A 29 6.56 9.43 -18.81
CA GLU A 29 7.84 8.74 -18.99
C GLU A 29 8.42 8.26 -17.65
N GLU A 30 8.39 9.10 -16.60
CA GLU A 30 8.83 8.72 -15.25
C GLU A 30 7.98 7.59 -14.68
N VAL A 31 6.66 7.64 -14.85
CA VAL A 31 5.74 6.61 -14.36
C VAL A 31 5.97 5.28 -15.10
N GLU A 32 6.16 5.31 -16.41
CA GLU A 32 6.45 4.11 -17.21
C GLU A 32 7.82 3.51 -16.86
N ALA A 33 8.84 4.36 -16.69
CA ALA A 33 10.15 3.93 -16.23
C ALA A 33 10.07 3.27 -14.85
N ALA A 34 9.35 3.89 -13.90
CA ALA A 34 9.15 3.36 -12.56
C ALA A 34 8.46 1.98 -12.58
N LYS A 35 7.38 1.83 -13.37
CA LYS A 35 6.70 0.53 -13.55
C LYS A 35 7.65 -0.53 -14.12
N SER A 36 8.52 -0.16 -15.07
CA SER A 36 9.52 -1.06 -15.63
C SER A 36 10.56 -1.50 -14.61
N VAL A 37 11.04 -0.59 -13.77
CA VAL A 37 11.97 -0.90 -12.67
C VAL A 37 11.34 -1.88 -11.68
N ILE A 38 10.12 -1.62 -11.22
CA ILE A 38 9.40 -2.52 -10.29
C ILE A 38 9.29 -3.92 -10.89
N LYS A 39 8.82 -4.01 -12.14
CA LYS A 39 8.67 -5.29 -12.82
C LYS A 39 10.00 -6.04 -12.92
N THR A 40 11.08 -5.35 -13.26
CA THR A 40 12.41 -5.95 -13.40
C THR A 40 12.91 -6.48 -12.05
N VAL A 41 12.82 -5.66 -11.00
CA VAL A 41 13.23 -6.04 -9.63
C VAL A 41 12.40 -7.21 -9.11
N ASP A 42 11.08 -7.20 -9.31
CA ASP A 42 10.19 -8.29 -8.88
C ASP A 42 10.53 -9.61 -9.61
N THR A 43 10.88 -9.54 -10.91
CA THR A 43 11.33 -10.74 -11.65
C THR A 43 12.67 -11.27 -11.15
N GLU A 44 13.62 -10.39 -10.85
CA GLU A 44 14.94 -10.77 -10.33
C GLU A 44 14.83 -11.34 -8.90
N GLU A 45 13.98 -10.75 -8.06
CA GLU A 45 13.65 -11.25 -6.73
C GLU A 45 13.14 -12.69 -6.81
N GLN A 46 12.14 -12.93 -7.64
CA GLN A 46 11.52 -14.24 -7.78
C GLN A 46 12.53 -15.30 -8.24
N LEU A 47 13.38 -14.97 -9.23
CA LEU A 47 14.43 -15.87 -9.72
C LEU A 47 15.41 -16.26 -8.61
N LYS A 48 15.88 -15.29 -7.82
CA LYS A 48 16.81 -15.53 -6.69
C LYS A 48 16.15 -16.36 -5.59
N LEU A 49 14.88 -16.08 -5.26
CA LEU A 49 14.12 -16.83 -4.26
C LEU A 49 13.91 -18.29 -4.68
N ASP A 50 13.67 -18.53 -5.97
CA ASP A 50 13.53 -19.87 -6.53
C ASP A 50 14.87 -20.62 -6.50
N GLU A 51 15.98 -19.96 -6.86
CA GLU A 51 17.33 -20.53 -6.74
C GLU A 51 17.63 -20.97 -5.30
N ILE A 52 17.36 -20.12 -4.31
CA ILE A 52 17.58 -20.44 -2.89
C ILE A 52 16.68 -21.59 -2.44
N SER A 53 15.44 -21.63 -2.92
CA SER A 53 14.47 -22.67 -2.54
C SER A 53 14.81 -24.06 -3.07
N ASN A 54 15.57 -24.13 -4.16
CA ASN A 54 16.00 -25.39 -4.79
C ASN A 54 17.34 -25.93 -4.25
N GLN A 55 17.95 -25.28 -3.25
CA GLN A 55 19.21 -25.73 -2.66
C GLN A 55 19.04 -26.99 -1.82
N GLU A 56 19.90 -27.98 -2.07
CA GLU A 56 19.94 -29.22 -1.29
C GLU A 56 20.67 -29.05 0.05
N VAL A 57 20.25 -29.82 1.05
CA VAL A 57 20.89 -29.81 2.38
C VAL A 57 22.28 -30.45 2.28
N PRO A 58 23.36 -29.77 2.70
CA PRO A 58 24.70 -30.34 2.72
C PRO A 58 24.81 -31.54 3.68
N LYS A 59 25.71 -32.49 3.37
CA LYS A 59 25.83 -33.77 4.10
C LYS A 59 26.17 -33.64 5.59
N ASP A 60 26.77 -32.52 6.00
CA ASP A 60 27.30 -32.33 7.37
C ASP A 60 26.62 -31.19 8.14
N VAL A 61 25.47 -30.69 7.66
CA VAL A 61 24.77 -29.56 8.29
C VAL A 61 23.42 -30.04 8.84
N PRO A 62 23.11 -29.81 10.13
CA PRO A 62 21.78 -30.06 10.66
C PRO A 62 20.69 -29.37 9.84
N ARG A 63 19.63 -30.10 9.51
CA ARG A 63 18.54 -29.60 8.64
C ARG A 63 17.97 -28.27 9.14
N ASP A 64 17.73 -28.16 10.44
CA ASP A 64 17.11 -26.97 11.03
C ASP A 64 18.02 -25.74 10.91
N LEU A 65 19.33 -25.93 11.06
CA LEU A 65 20.31 -24.86 10.87
C LEU A 65 20.37 -24.42 9.40
N PHE A 66 20.30 -25.37 8.47
CA PHE A 66 20.26 -25.06 7.03
C PHE A 66 18.97 -24.34 6.62
N SER A 67 17.81 -24.71 7.19
CA SER A 67 16.56 -23.96 6.93
C SER A 67 16.65 -22.51 7.40
N VAL A 68 17.24 -22.26 8.57
CA VAL A 68 17.46 -20.88 9.06
C VAL A 68 18.37 -20.11 8.10
N LEU A 69 19.40 -20.75 7.54
CA LEU A 69 20.27 -20.12 6.53
C LEU A 69 19.49 -19.75 5.25
N LEU A 70 18.63 -20.65 4.74
CA LEU A 70 17.80 -20.36 3.57
C LEU A 70 16.83 -19.22 3.86
N ASP A 71 16.21 -19.19 5.04
CA ASP A 71 15.31 -18.11 5.44
C ASP A 71 16.06 -16.77 5.50
N VAL A 72 17.23 -16.73 6.15
CA VAL A 72 18.07 -15.52 6.18
C VAL A 72 18.42 -15.04 4.77
N ARG A 73 18.84 -15.96 3.87
CA ARG A 73 19.16 -15.60 2.48
C ARG A 73 17.95 -15.06 1.72
N LYS A 74 16.78 -15.68 1.88
CA LYS A 74 15.52 -15.20 1.28
C LYS A 74 15.16 -13.82 1.80
N THR A 75 15.27 -13.60 3.10
CA THR A 75 15.00 -12.29 3.72
C THR A 75 15.95 -11.22 3.18
N VAL A 76 17.24 -11.51 3.01
CA VAL A 76 18.20 -10.57 2.41
C VAL A 76 17.80 -10.20 0.97
N VAL A 77 17.37 -11.18 0.17
CA VAL A 77 16.89 -10.94 -1.20
C VAL A 77 15.67 -10.02 -1.19
N VAL A 78 14.65 -10.34 -0.40
CA VAL A 78 13.43 -9.51 -0.28
C VAL A 78 13.78 -8.10 0.19
N PHE A 79 14.67 -7.96 1.16
CA PHE A 79 15.09 -6.66 1.69
C PHE A 79 15.80 -5.81 0.62
N HIS A 80 16.73 -6.41 -0.14
CA HIS A 80 17.41 -5.69 -1.23
C HIS A 80 16.44 -5.25 -2.32
N SER A 81 15.56 -6.15 -2.75
CA SER A 81 14.56 -5.85 -3.78
C SER A 81 13.59 -4.76 -3.33
N TYR A 82 13.16 -4.79 -2.07
CA TYR A 82 12.34 -3.74 -1.46
C TYR A 82 13.01 -2.37 -1.55
N GLU A 83 14.28 -2.27 -1.11
CA GLU A 83 15.03 -1.01 -1.16
C GLU A 83 15.27 -0.55 -2.60
N GLN A 84 15.56 -1.48 -3.51
CA GLN A 84 15.85 -1.17 -4.92
C GLN A 84 14.62 -0.60 -5.66
N ARG A 85 13.41 -1.08 -5.35
CA ARG A 85 12.18 -0.61 -6.00
C ARG A 85 11.46 0.51 -5.23
N ARG A 86 11.97 0.94 -4.07
CA ARG A 86 11.29 1.90 -3.18
C ARG A 86 10.92 3.22 -3.86
N GLU A 87 11.87 3.83 -4.57
CA GLU A 87 11.64 5.11 -5.25
C GLU A 87 10.69 4.96 -6.43
N ALA A 88 10.87 3.91 -7.23
CA ALA A 88 9.98 3.61 -8.34
C ALA A 88 8.53 3.39 -7.86
N ARG A 89 8.36 2.70 -6.73
CA ARG A 89 7.07 2.53 -6.09
C ARG A 89 6.43 3.87 -5.70
N HIS A 90 7.21 4.75 -5.10
CA HIS A 90 6.74 6.07 -4.69
C HIS A 90 6.20 6.88 -5.88
N ILE A 91 6.90 6.87 -7.03
CA ILE A 91 6.45 7.55 -8.25
C ILE A 91 5.09 7.02 -8.72
N VAL A 92 4.91 5.69 -8.71
CA VAL A 92 3.63 5.06 -9.10
C VAL A 92 2.51 5.42 -8.13
N GLU A 93 2.79 5.49 -6.83
CA GLU A 93 1.83 5.92 -5.81
C GLU A 93 1.44 7.39 -5.99
N LEU A 94 2.39 8.28 -6.31
CA LEU A 94 2.11 9.68 -6.61
C LEU A 94 1.17 9.82 -7.81
N ASP A 95 1.44 9.16 -8.94
CA ASP A 95 0.53 9.20 -10.11
C ASP A 95 -0.88 8.73 -9.75
N ARG A 96 -0.99 7.67 -8.94
CA ARG A 96 -2.28 7.18 -8.44
C ARG A 96 -3.03 8.22 -7.62
N MET A 97 -2.34 8.96 -6.76
CA MET A 97 -2.94 10.07 -6.00
C MET A 97 -3.40 11.20 -6.93
N PHE A 98 -2.61 11.53 -7.96
CA PHE A 98 -3.01 12.52 -8.98
C PHE A 98 -4.27 12.11 -9.74
N GLN A 99 -4.48 10.81 -10.01
CA GLN A 99 -5.73 10.33 -10.61
C GLN A 99 -6.95 10.61 -9.71
N ILE A 100 -6.80 10.60 -8.38
CA ILE A 100 -7.89 10.95 -7.45
C ILE A 100 -8.19 12.46 -7.53
N PHE A 101 -7.16 13.31 -7.64
CA PHE A 101 -7.36 14.74 -7.86
C PHE A 101 -8.03 15.03 -9.21
N ASP A 102 -7.64 14.32 -10.28
CA ASP A 102 -8.26 14.42 -11.60
C ASP A 102 -9.76 14.09 -11.54
N ASP A 103 -10.14 13.02 -10.83
CA ASP A 103 -11.54 12.65 -10.60
C ASP A 103 -12.32 13.78 -9.89
N LEU A 104 -11.73 14.42 -8.88
CA LEU A 104 -12.36 15.52 -8.13
C LEU A 104 -12.51 16.78 -8.99
N ILE A 105 -11.50 17.13 -9.77
CA ILE A 105 -11.53 18.27 -10.70
C ILE A 105 -12.58 18.04 -11.78
N GLN A 106 -12.66 16.82 -12.33
CA GLN A 106 -13.67 16.47 -13.31
C GLN A 106 -15.09 16.56 -12.73
N ARG A 107 -15.28 16.11 -11.48
CA ARG A 107 -16.57 16.27 -10.78
C ARG A 107 -16.94 17.74 -10.62
N ALA A 108 -16.02 18.59 -10.17
CA ALA A 108 -16.24 20.02 -10.04
C ALA A 108 -16.63 20.65 -11.39
N SER A 109 -15.92 20.29 -12.47
CA SER A 109 -16.22 20.76 -13.82
C SER A 109 -17.63 20.37 -14.29
N GLY A 110 -18.06 19.14 -13.99
CA GLY A 110 -19.42 18.67 -14.28
C GLY A 110 -20.50 19.43 -13.49
N LEU A 111 -20.24 19.76 -12.23
CA LEU A 111 -21.16 20.55 -11.40
C LEU A 111 -21.34 21.99 -11.90
N VAL A 112 -20.27 22.61 -12.42
CA VAL A 112 -20.32 23.97 -12.97
C VAL A 112 -20.99 24.00 -14.35
N SER A 113 -20.82 22.94 -15.16
CA SER A 113 -21.34 22.89 -16.54
C SER A 113 -22.82 22.51 -16.63
N GLY A 114 -23.44 22.08 -15.52
CA GLY A 114 -24.85 21.65 -15.49
C GLY A 114 -25.13 20.32 -16.20
N ASP A 115 -24.10 19.61 -16.68
CA ASP A 115 -24.23 18.31 -17.32
C ASP A 115 -24.23 17.18 -16.27
N THR A 116 -25.36 17.00 -15.60
CA THR A 116 -25.53 15.96 -14.57
C THR A 116 -25.84 14.58 -15.15
N GLN A 117 -25.95 14.42 -16.48
CA GLN A 117 -26.39 13.16 -17.10
C GLN A 117 -25.26 12.14 -17.34
N ASN A 118 -23.99 12.56 -17.37
CA ASN A 118 -22.86 11.68 -17.70
C ASN A 118 -21.97 11.28 -16.52
N GLN A 119 -22.34 11.63 -15.29
CA GLN A 119 -21.67 11.07 -14.12
C GLN A 119 -22.07 9.60 -13.97
N LYS A 120 -21.35 8.71 -14.67
CA LYS A 120 -21.05 7.38 -14.14
C LYS A 120 -20.63 7.64 -12.70
N ARG A 121 -21.49 7.30 -11.75
CA ARG A 121 -21.30 7.54 -10.31
C ARG A 121 -19.98 6.89 -9.93
N GLY A 122 -18.87 7.61 -10.07
CA GLY A 122 -17.56 7.16 -9.67
C GLY A 122 -17.70 6.84 -8.20
N ASN A 123 -17.46 5.58 -7.84
CA ASN A 123 -17.68 5.03 -6.50
C ASN A 123 -17.55 6.12 -5.44
N PHE A 124 -18.64 6.43 -4.75
CA PHE A 124 -18.73 7.45 -3.71
C PHE A 124 -17.96 7.05 -2.43
N SER A 125 -16.85 6.32 -2.59
CA SER A 125 -15.92 6.13 -1.48
C SER A 125 -15.26 7.46 -1.18
N ASP A 126 -15.15 7.77 0.10
CA ASP A 126 -14.31 8.85 0.59
C ASP A 126 -12.92 8.73 -0.09
N PRO A 127 -12.44 9.78 -0.80
CA PRO A 127 -11.11 9.75 -1.42
C PRO A 127 -10.00 9.47 -0.40
N VAL A 128 -10.20 9.81 0.88
CA VAL A 128 -9.24 9.51 1.95
C VAL A 128 -9.17 8.00 2.20
N GLU A 129 -10.32 7.32 2.32
CA GLU A 129 -10.36 5.86 2.45
C GLU A 129 -9.77 5.16 1.21
N LYS A 130 -9.92 5.75 0.01
CA LYS A 130 -9.32 5.21 -1.22
C LYS A 130 -7.79 5.26 -1.13
N ILE A 131 -7.20 6.36 -0.67
CA ILE A 131 -5.75 6.50 -0.51
C ILE A 131 -5.21 5.48 0.52
N GLU A 132 -5.87 5.34 1.66
CA GLU A 132 -5.41 4.46 2.75
C GLU A 132 -5.46 2.98 2.37
N ARG A 133 -6.58 2.51 1.79
CA ARG A 133 -6.72 1.10 1.38
C ARG A 133 -5.69 0.70 0.34
N GLU A 134 -5.33 1.65 -0.52
CA GLU A 134 -4.46 1.43 -1.66
C GLU A 134 -2.97 1.48 -1.30
N ALA A 135 -2.60 2.23 -0.25
CA ALA A 135 -1.25 2.23 0.33
C ALA A 135 -0.94 0.96 1.14
N VAL A 136 -1.95 0.30 1.71
CA VAL A 136 -1.78 -0.88 2.61
C VAL A 136 -1.58 -2.20 1.85
N ILE A 137 -1.94 -2.29 0.56
CA ILE A 137 -1.83 -3.54 -0.24
C ILE A 137 -0.40 -3.80 -0.75
N SER A 138 0.57 -3.03 -0.29
CA SER A 138 1.89 -2.94 -0.89
C SER A 138 2.87 -4.08 -0.52
N ASP A 139 2.64 -4.86 0.53
CA ASP A 139 3.53 -5.98 0.92
C ASP A 139 2.85 -7.34 0.76
N GLU A 140 2.57 -7.74 -0.49
CA GLU A 140 2.08 -9.10 -0.80
C GLU A 140 3.21 -10.15 -0.80
N SER A 141 4.47 -9.79 -0.52
CA SER A 141 5.57 -10.78 -0.52
C SER A 141 5.57 -11.73 0.70
N LEU A 142 4.68 -11.53 1.69
CA LEU A 142 4.73 -12.29 2.95
C LEU A 142 3.51 -13.15 3.31
N VAL A 143 2.48 -13.30 2.45
CA VAL A 143 1.30 -14.13 2.81
C VAL A 143 0.88 -15.08 1.69
N LYS A 144 1.70 -16.11 1.45
CA LYS A 144 1.20 -17.37 0.86
C LYS A 144 0.77 -18.35 1.96
N THR A 145 -0.26 -18.01 2.74
CA THR A 145 -0.98 -19.04 3.51
C THR A 145 -1.91 -19.79 2.56
N LYS A 146 -1.43 -20.93 2.08
CA LYS A 146 -2.25 -21.97 1.46
C LYS A 146 -3.47 -22.26 2.35
N LYS A 147 -4.67 -21.89 1.89
CA LYS A 147 -5.92 -22.44 2.43
C LYS A 147 -6.50 -23.40 1.40
N LYS A 148 -6.25 -24.70 1.60
CA LYS A 148 -6.93 -25.79 0.90
C LYS A 148 -7.93 -26.42 1.88
N SER A 149 -9.05 -26.90 1.32
CA SER A 149 -10.18 -27.66 1.89
C SER A 149 -11.12 -26.92 2.83
N ARG A 150 -12.43 -27.16 2.86
CA ARG A 150 -13.49 -27.78 2.02
C ARG A 150 -14.76 -27.66 2.91
N GLU A 151 -15.95 -27.62 2.31
CA GLU A 151 -17.25 -27.55 3.01
C GLU A 151 -17.49 -28.65 4.05
N GLY A 152 -18.34 -28.37 5.05
CA GLY A 152 -18.93 -29.38 5.93
C GLY A 152 -19.38 -28.85 7.30
N GLU A 153 -20.69 -28.61 7.43
CA GLU A 153 -21.45 -28.18 8.61
C GLU A 153 -21.42 -29.16 9.81
N LYS A 154 -21.27 -28.65 11.04
CA LYS A 154 -22.18 -28.93 12.20
C LYS A 154 -21.75 -28.25 13.51
N VAL A 155 -22.76 -27.64 14.13
CA VAL A 155 -22.85 -26.97 15.44
C VAL A 155 -22.58 -27.94 16.60
N VAL A 156 -21.79 -27.53 17.61
CA VAL A 156 -22.03 -27.82 19.04
C VAL A 156 -21.42 -26.71 19.91
N GLU A 157 -22.27 -25.99 20.64
CA GLU A 157 -21.95 -25.12 21.78
C GLU A 157 -21.20 -25.86 22.89
N ARG A 158 -20.27 -25.18 23.59
CA ARG A 158 -20.32 -24.98 25.06
C ARG A 158 -19.13 -24.20 25.63
N ASN A 159 -19.50 -23.21 26.45
CA ASN A 159 -18.86 -22.77 27.69
C ASN A 159 -17.58 -21.89 27.65
N VAL A 160 -17.83 -20.58 27.80
CA VAL A 160 -17.05 -19.56 28.55
C VAL A 160 -17.04 -20.00 30.05
N PRO A 161 -16.08 -19.66 30.95
CA PRO A 161 -15.45 -18.33 31.08
C PRO A 161 -14.00 -18.25 31.61
N MET A 162 -13.35 -17.09 31.41
CA MET A 162 -12.93 -16.20 32.50
C MET A 162 -12.15 -14.99 31.98
N ALA A 163 -12.55 -13.85 32.51
CA ALA A 163 -11.86 -12.57 32.44
C ALA A 163 -10.47 -12.65 33.10
N LEU A 164 -9.49 -11.89 32.59
CA LEU A 164 -8.75 -10.98 33.46
C LEU A 164 -8.00 -9.93 32.65
N GLU A 165 -8.12 -8.73 33.21
CA GLU A 165 -7.55 -7.45 32.87
C GLU A 165 -6.04 -7.48 32.62
N ARG A 166 -5.57 -6.57 31.75
CA ARG A 166 -4.28 -5.90 31.97
C ARG A 166 -4.42 -4.41 31.73
N SER A 167 -4.73 -3.73 32.82
CA SER A 167 -4.60 -2.30 33.02
C SER A 167 -3.13 -1.86 32.97
N SER A 168 -2.92 -0.68 32.40
CA SER A 168 -2.07 0.42 32.88
C SER A 168 -0.57 0.22 33.18
N SER A 169 0.22 1.05 32.48
CA SER A 169 1.15 2.05 33.04
C SER A 169 2.35 1.58 33.88
N ALA A 170 3.55 1.85 33.35
CA ALA A 170 4.71 2.22 34.16
C ALA A 170 5.50 3.35 33.45
N LYS A 171 5.40 4.57 34.01
CA LYS A 171 6.42 5.61 33.90
C LYS A 171 7.48 5.33 34.98
N ALA A 172 8.76 5.29 34.61
CA ALA A 172 9.85 5.69 35.48
C ALA A 172 11.12 5.97 34.65
N SER A 173 11.47 7.25 34.52
CA SER A 173 12.87 7.69 34.38
C SER A 173 13.60 7.44 35.70
N PHE A 174 14.93 7.27 35.68
CA PHE A 174 15.92 8.00 36.49
C PHE A 174 17.36 7.44 36.28
N TYR A 175 18.31 8.35 35.96
CA TYR A 175 19.75 8.46 36.31
C TYR A 175 20.70 7.24 36.15
N SER A 176 22.02 7.32 35.88
CA SER A 176 23.08 8.34 36.07
C SER A 176 24.37 7.92 35.31
N GLY A 177 25.26 8.89 35.01
CA GLY A 177 26.75 8.84 35.06
C GLY A 177 27.49 7.76 34.24
N LEU A 178 28.26 8.06 33.19
CA LEU A 178 29.51 8.84 33.13
C LEU A 178 30.66 8.19 33.95
N VAL A 179 31.50 7.42 33.27
CA VAL A 179 32.97 7.45 33.32
C VAL A 179 33.49 7.16 31.92
#